data_AF-X0XNX7-F1
#
_entry.id   AF-X0XNX7-F1
#
_cell.length_a   1.000
_cell.length_b   1.000
_cell.length_c   1.000
_cell.angle_alpha   90.00
_cell.angle_beta   90.00
_cell.angle_gamma   90.00
#
_symmetry.space_group_name_H-M   'P 1'
#
loop_
_entity.id
_entity.type
_entity.pdbx_description
1 polymer ?
#
loop_
_entity_poly.entity_id
_entity_poly.type
_entity_poly.pdbx_seq_one_letter_code
_entity_poly.pdbx_strand_id
1 'polypeptide(L)'
;GIDVSNVEVGNIHVEMQYFTKREPFSIAAGLDHAIAILKECTGRFNPKGKFVSTCKNLEIDALQDGAKLAPSSAALRIRGRYRDFAILETPTLGAVARRTRIATNVYETLVAAKGKPVFFFPARFDIHEAQAGDGYAYKIAVERYNYDYGVKLKPLITTEAQGDWWGMKGAGTTSHSFVLCFLRDTAESMMVFARVLPLEVKRIALVDTNNDNIGDSLKTAKRMFQKYAELKERGNDPEAQK
;
A
#
# COMPACT_ATOMS: atom_id res chain seq x y z
N GLY A 1 -47.80 -14.96 5.33
CA GLY A 1 -46.37 -15.17 5.59
C GLY A 1 -45.92 -16.43 4.88
N ILE A 2 -44.62 -16.60 4.65
CA ILE A 2 -44.07 -17.88 4.18
C ILE A 2 -44.14 -18.86 5.36
N ASP A 3 -44.66 -20.07 5.14
CA ASP A 3 -44.65 -21.13 6.15
C ASP A 3 -43.21 -21.63 6.35
N VAL A 4 -42.69 -21.45 7.55
CA VAL A 4 -41.28 -21.74 7.91
C VAL A 4 -41.13 -23.04 8.69
N SER A 5 -42.21 -23.77 8.97
CA SER A 5 -42.16 -24.98 9.81
C SER A 5 -41.26 -26.08 9.22
N ASN A 6 -41.11 -26.12 7.90
CA ASN A 6 -40.30 -27.10 7.17
C ASN A 6 -38.96 -26.52 6.66
N VAL A 7 -38.59 -25.30 7.06
CA VAL A 7 -37.33 -24.68 6.62
C VAL A 7 -36.18 -25.18 7.48
N GLU A 8 -35.28 -25.94 6.87
CA GLU A 8 -33.99 -26.29 7.48
C GLU A 8 -33.07 -25.07 7.49
N VAL A 9 -33.27 -24.14 8.43
CA VAL A 9 -32.54 -22.86 8.52
C VAL A 9 -31.02 -23.05 8.44
N GLY A 10 -30.48 -24.11 9.04
CA GLY A 10 -29.04 -24.36 8.95
C GLY A 10 -28.55 -24.66 7.52
N ASN A 11 -29.39 -25.21 6.63
CA ASN A 11 -29.03 -25.54 5.25
C ASN A 11 -29.47 -24.46 4.24
N ILE A 12 -29.88 -23.29 4.74
CA ILE A 12 -30.32 -22.18 3.88
C ILE A 12 -29.19 -21.70 2.97
N HIS A 13 -29.53 -21.52 1.70
CA HIS A 13 -28.65 -20.90 0.72
C HIS A 13 -28.96 -19.41 0.67
N VAL A 14 -27.92 -18.59 0.72
CA VAL A 14 -28.04 -17.13 0.76
C VAL A 14 -27.05 -16.51 -0.21
N GLU A 15 -27.28 -15.24 -0.53
CA GLU A 15 -26.29 -14.35 -1.13
C GLU A 15 -25.87 -13.31 -0.09
N MET A 16 -24.56 -13.21 0.17
CA MET A 16 -23.96 -12.15 0.97
C MET A 16 -23.19 -11.20 0.04
N GLN A 17 -23.42 -9.90 0.19
CA GLN A 17 -22.77 -8.87 -0.64
C GLN A 17 -21.94 -7.91 0.20
N TYR A 18 -20.73 -7.60 -0.25
CA TYR A 18 -19.93 -6.50 0.30
C TYR A 18 -19.97 -5.30 -0.64
N PHE A 19 -20.30 -4.14 -0.09
CA PHE A 19 -20.34 -2.87 -0.80
C PHE A 19 -19.88 -1.75 0.13
N THR A 20 -19.53 -0.61 -0.47
CA THR A 20 -19.18 0.60 0.29
C THR A 20 -20.30 1.63 0.16
N LYS A 21 -20.46 2.49 1.17
CA LYS A 21 -21.43 3.61 1.14
C LYS A 21 -20.76 4.96 0.86
N ARG A 22 -19.44 4.97 0.61
CA ARG A 22 -18.67 6.20 0.42
C ARG A 22 -19.00 6.81 -0.94
N GLU A 23 -19.32 8.10 -0.92
CA GLU A 23 -19.44 8.95 -2.10
C GLU A 23 -18.10 9.65 -2.43
N PRO A 24 -17.82 9.96 -3.71
CA PRO A 24 -18.57 9.52 -4.91
C PRO A 24 -18.20 8.09 -5.35
N PHE A 25 -17.08 7.55 -4.84
CA PHE A 25 -16.63 6.19 -5.14
C PHE A 25 -15.65 5.67 -4.07
N SER A 26 -15.33 4.39 -4.16
CA SER A 26 -14.15 3.78 -3.52
C SER A 26 -13.28 3.06 -4.55
N ILE A 27 -11.98 2.91 -4.30
CA ILE A 27 -11.10 2.03 -5.07
C ILE A 27 -11.02 0.68 -4.35
N ALA A 28 -11.54 -0.37 -4.96
CA ALA A 28 -11.50 -1.73 -4.42
C ALA A 28 -10.05 -2.18 -4.21
N ALA A 29 -9.74 -2.73 -3.05
CA ALA A 29 -8.44 -3.36 -2.80
C ALA A 29 -8.56 -4.45 -1.73
N GLY A 30 -7.87 -5.58 -1.93
CA GLY A 30 -7.85 -6.72 -1.03
C GLY A 30 -8.91 -7.79 -1.34
N LEU A 31 -9.57 -7.73 -2.51
CA LEU A 31 -10.57 -8.72 -2.92
C LEU A 31 -9.94 -10.09 -3.12
N ASP A 32 -8.75 -10.17 -3.73
CA ASP A 32 -8.03 -11.44 -3.91
C ASP A 32 -7.68 -12.11 -2.58
N HIS A 33 -7.33 -11.31 -1.57
CA HIS A 33 -7.08 -11.82 -0.22
C HIS A 33 -8.38 -12.34 0.42
N ALA A 34 -9.50 -11.63 0.28
CA ALA A 34 -10.80 -12.13 0.74
C ALA A 34 -11.20 -13.44 0.02
N ILE A 35 -10.98 -13.54 -1.29
CA ILE A 35 -11.24 -14.75 -2.07
C ILE A 35 -10.35 -15.90 -1.60
N ALA A 36 -9.07 -15.65 -1.30
CA ALA A 36 -8.18 -16.67 -0.75
C ALA A 36 -8.67 -17.19 0.61
N ILE A 37 -9.11 -16.31 1.51
CA ILE A 37 -9.72 -16.70 2.80
C ILE A 37 -10.95 -17.59 2.56
N LEU A 38 -11.85 -17.19 1.64
CA LEU A 38 -13.03 -17.99 1.31
C LEU A 38 -12.64 -19.37 0.74
N LYS A 39 -11.65 -19.43 -0.15
CA LYS A 39 -11.20 -20.69 -0.76
C LYS A 39 -10.62 -21.66 0.25
N GLU A 40 -9.76 -21.17 1.13
CA GLU A 40 -9.03 -22.01 2.08
C GLU A 40 -9.85 -22.35 3.33
N CYS A 41 -10.78 -21.48 3.74
CA CYS A 41 -11.44 -21.58 5.04
C CYS A 41 -12.95 -21.91 4.97
N THR A 42 -13.57 -21.96 3.79
CA THR A 42 -15.01 -22.33 3.67
C THR A 42 -15.19 -23.83 3.90
N GLY A 43 -15.89 -24.21 4.95
CA GLY A 43 -15.99 -25.61 5.37
C GLY A 43 -16.57 -25.80 6.76
N ARG A 44 -16.45 -27.04 7.24
CA ARG A 44 -16.92 -27.44 8.57
C ARG A 44 -16.04 -28.53 9.15
N PHE A 45 -15.99 -28.62 10.47
CA PHE A 45 -15.41 -29.76 11.15
C PHE A 45 -16.40 -30.93 11.15
N ASN A 46 -15.93 -32.13 10.82
CA ASN A 46 -16.73 -33.35 10.98
C ASN A 46 -16.74 -33.80 12.46
N PRO A 47 -17.56 -34.80 12.84
CA PRO A 47 -17.62 -35.28 14.23
C PRO A 47 -16.29 -35.83 14.79
N LYS A 48 -15.31 -36.11 13.92
CA LYS A 48 -13.96 -36.57 14.29
C LYS A 48 -12.97 -35.40 14.43
N GLY A 49 -13.43 -34.15 14.37
CA GLY A 49 -12.58 -32.95 14.47
C GLY A 49 -11.72 -32.65 13.23
N LYS A 50 -11.98 -33.31 12.09
CA LYS A 50 -11.27 -33.02 10.84
C LYS A 50 -12.01 -31.95 10.03
N PHE A 51 -11.30 -30.92 9.58
CA PHE A 51 -11.84 -29.92 8.67
C PHE A 51 -12.17 -30.55 7.31
N VAL A 52 -13.36 -30.24 6.79
CA VAL A 52 -13.83 -30.65 5.48
C VAL A 52 -14.20 -29.39 4.72
N SER A 53 -13.42 -29.07 3.68
CA SER A 53 -13.71 -27.94 2.80
C SER A 53 -15.02 -28.16 2.06
N THR A 54 -15.81 -27.10 1.96
CA THR A 54 -17.05 -27.03 1.17
C THR A 54 -16.99 -25.92 0.12
N CYS A 55 -15.82 -25.31 -0.09
CA CYS A 55 -15.62 -24.22 -1.05
C CYS A 55 -16.12 -24.53 -2.46
N LYS A 56 -16.05 -25.79 -2.91
CA LYS A 56 -16.58 -26.20 -4.23
C LYS A 56 -18.08 -25.95 -4.43
N ASN A 57 -18.82 -25.74 -3.33
CA ASN A 57 -20.25 -25.43 -3.35
C ASN A 57 -20.51 -23.93 -3.21
N LEU A 58 -19.46 -23.09 -3.18
CA LEU A 58 -19.54 -21.65 -3.06
C LEU A 58 -19.38 -21.03 -4.44
N GLU A 59 -20.28 -20.12 -4.80
CA GLU A 59 -20.15 -19.26 -5.98
C GLU A 59 -19.71 -17.87 -5.51
N ILE A 60 -18.66 -17.34 -6.14
CA ILE A 60 -18.05 -16.07 -5.75
C ILE A 60 -17.93 -15.18 -6.98
N ASP A 61 -18.60 -14.03 -6.98
CA ASP A 61 -18.36 -12.94 -7.92
C ASP A 61 -17.55 -11.85 -7.23
N ALA A 62 -16.46 -11.40 -7.83
CA ALA A 62 -15.68 -10.29 -7.31
C ALA A 62 -15.26 -9.35 -8.42
N LEU A 63 -15.18 -8.06 -8.10
CA LEU A 63 -14.48 -7.10 -8.96
C LEU A 63 -12.96 -7.31 -8.84
N GLN A 64 -12.23 -6.79 -9.83
CA GLN A 64 -10.78 -6.74 -9.77
C GLN A 64 -10.34 -5.66 -8.77
N ASP A 65 -9.25 -5.92 -8.04
CA ASP A 65 -8.60 -4.86 -7.28
C ASP A 65 -8.23 -3.69 -8.22
N GLY A 66 -8.47 -2.47 -7.76
CA GLY A 66 -8.37 -1.24 -8.54
C GLY A 66 -9.68 -0.81 -9.20
N ALA A 67 -10.74 -1.61 -9.19
CA ALA A 67 -12.04 -1.19 -9.69
C ALA A 67 -12.60 0.00 -8.89
N LYS A 68 -13.21 0.96 -9.60
CA LYS A 68 -13.99 2.05 -8.99
C LYS A 68 -15.38 1.53 -8.62
N LEU A 69 -15.68 1.57 -7.33
CA LEU A 69 -16.95 1.16 -6.75
C LEU A 69 -17.85 2.39 -6.59
N ALA A 70 -19.01 2.37 -7.23
CA ALA A 70 -20.07 3.29 -6.87
C ALA A 70 -20.67 2.90 -5.49
N PRO A 71 -21.22 3.87 -4.74
CA PRO A 71 -21.94 3.59 -3.50
C PRO A 71 -22.99 2.50 -3.69
N SER A 72 -23.09 1.60 -2.71
CA SER A 72 -24.02 0.48 -2.69
C SER A 72 -23.87 -0.53 -3.84
N SER A 73 -22.81 -0.44 -4.66
CA SER A 73 -22.48 -1.45 -5.65
C SER A 73 -21.65 -2.58 -5.03
N ALA A 74 -22.04 -3.83 -5.30
CA ALA A 74 -21.36 -4.99 -4.76
C ALA A 74 -19.96 -5.14 -5.37
N ALA A 75 -18.95 -5.19 -4.50
CA ALA A 75 -17.56 -5.51 -4.84
C ALA A 75 -17.27 -7.01 -4.76
N LEU A 76 -17.98 -7.71 -3.87
CA LEU A 76 -17.90 -9.16 -3.67
C LEU A 76 -19.32 -9.68 -3.43
N ARG A 77 -19.71 -10.75 -4.12
CA ARG A 77 -20.93 -11.52 -3.86
C ARG A 77 -20.55 -12.96 -3.59
N ILE A 78 -21.13 -13.53 -2.55
CA ILE A 78 -20.86 -14.89 -2.09
C ILE A 78 -22.20 -15.60 -2.01
N ARG A 79 -22.38 -16.68 -2.79
CA ARG A 79 -23.59 -17.49 -2.79
C ARG A 79 -23.27 -18.91 -2.34
N GLY A 80 -24.06 -19.43 -1.40
CA GLY A 80 -23.90 -20.79 -0.89
C GLY A 80 -24.65 -21.01 0.42
N ARG A 81 -24.39 -22.14 1.08
CA ARG A 81 -24.97 -22.43 2.39
C ARG A 81 -24.37 -21.50 3.44
N TYR A 82 -25.23 -20.74 4.14
CA TYR A 82 -24.78 -19.72 5.09
C TYR A 82 -23.78 -20.24 6.13
N ARG A 83 -24.07 -21.40 6.75
CA ARG A 83 -23.21 -21.98 7.80
C ARG A 83 -21.78 -22.32 7.34
N ASP A 84 -21.56 -22.49 6.05
CA ASP A 84 -20.27 -22.96 5.51
C ASP A 84 -19.26 -21.80 5.40
N PHE A 85 -19.72 -20.55 5.27
CA PHE A 85 -18.86 -19.38 5.05
C PHE A 85 -19.14 -18.18 5.95
N ALA A 86 -20.28 -18.10 6.64
CA ALA A 86 -20.67 -16.92 7.43
C ALA A 86 -19.63 -16.50 8.48
N ILE A 87 -18.95 -17.46 9.11
CA ILE A 87 -17.90 -17.18 10.10
C ILE A 87 -16.69 -16.45 9.49
N LEU A 88 -16.54 -16.49 8.16
CA LEU A 88 -15.47 -15.83 7.42
C LEU A 88 -15.80 -14.37 7.10
N GLU A 89 -16.98 -13.86 7.49
CA GLU A 89 -17.35 -12.48 7.25
C GLU A 89 -16.31 -11.50 7.81
N THR A 90 -16.00 -11.63 9.10
CA THR A 90 -15.02 -10.78 9.79
C THR A 90 -13.63 -10.77 9.13
N PRO A 91 -12.96 -11.92 8.90
CA PRO A 91 -11.62 -11.91 8.29
C PRO A 91 -11.64 -11.42 6.83
N THR A 92 -12.68 -11.71 6.06
CA THR A 92 -12.80 -11.22 4.68
C THR A 92 -13.07 -9.72 4.62
N LEU A 93 -13.94 -9.18 5.50
CA LEU A 93 -14.13 -7.73 5.66
C LEU A 93 -12.84 -7.04 6.11
N GLY A 94 -12.10 -7.65 7.05
CA GLY A 94 -10.79 -7.16 7.48
C GLY A 94 -9.78 -7.08 6.33
N ALA A 95 -9.86 -8.01 5.38
CA ALA A 95 -9.01 -8.00 4.20
C ALA A 95 -9.34 -6.86 3.21
N VAL A 96 -10.61 -6.46 3.09
CA VAL A 96 -11.03 -5.47 2.08
C VAL A 96 -11.19 -4.06 2.63
N ALA A 97 -11.72 -3.89 3.83
CA ALA A 97 -12.19 -2.58 4.32
C ALA A 97 -11.04 -1.58 4.48
N ARG A 98 -9.97 -1.99 5.16
CA ARG A 98 -8.79 -1.17 5.39
C ARG A 98 -8.09 -0.82 4.08
N ARG A 99 -7.86 -1.82 3.23
CA ARG A 99 -7.13 -1.67 1.96
C ARG A 99 -7.90 -0.80 0.98
N THR A 100 -9.21 -1.00 0.85
CA THR A 100 -10.09 -0.14 0.04
C THR A 100 -10.02 1.33 0.50
N ARG A 101 -9.99 1.57 1.82
CA ARG A 101 -9.84 2.94 2.37
C ARG A 101 -8.50 3.57 2.02
N ILE A 102 -7.41 2.82 2.19
CA ILE A 102 -6.05 3.28 1.84
C ILE A 102 -5.98 3.57 0.34
N ALA A 103 -6.43 2.63 -0.50
CA ALA A 103 -6.37 2.78 -1.94
C ALA A 103 -7.17 4.01 -2.42
N THR A 104 -8.35 4.23 -1.85
CA THR A 104 -9.18 5.40 -2.18
C THR A 104 -8.48 6.72 -1.78
N ASN A 105 -7.97 6.82 -0.55
CA ASN A 105 -7.32 8.04 -0.07
C ASN A 105 -6.01 8.34 -0.83
N VAL A 106 -5.24 7.30 -1.17
CA VAL A 106 -4.02 7.45 -1.99
C VAL A 106 -4.39 7.93 -3.39
N TYR A 107 -5.42 7.34 -4.01
CA TYR A 107 -5.89 7.77 -5.33
C TYR A 107 -6.30 9.25 -5.32
N GLU A 108 -7.10 9.67 -4.34
CA GLU A 108 -7.49 11.08 -4.17
C GLU A 108 -6.28 11.99 -3.93
N THR A 109 -5.27 11.52 -3.18
CA THR A 109 -4.02 12.26 -2.97
C THR A 109 -3.26 12.45 -4.28
N LEU A 110 -3.20 11.42 -5.14
CA LEU A 110 -2.55 11.50 -6.45
C LEU A 110 -3.27 12.48 -7.39
N VAL A 111 -4.61 12.49 -7.37
CA VAL A 111 -5.43 13.48 -8.08
C VAL A 111 -5.10 14.90 -7.61
N ALA A 112 -5.09 15.13 -6.29
CA ALA A 112 -4.73 16.41 -5.72
C ALA A 112 -3.29 16.83 -6.04
N ALA A 113 -2.36 15.87 -6.09
CA ALA A 113 -0.96 16.06 -6.42
C ALA A 113 -0.71 16.30 -7.92
N LYS A 114 -1.74 16.20 -8.78
CA LYS A 114 -1.67 16.40 -10.24
C LYS A 114 -0.58 15.55 -10.90
N GLY A 115 -0.48 14.29 -10.48
CA GLY A 115 0.49 13.35 -11.05
C GLY A 115 1.93 13.55 -10.59
N LYS A 116 2.18 14.34 -9.53
CA LYS A 116 3.49 14.30 -8.86
C LYS A 116 3.64 12.96 -8.11
N PRO A 117 4.84 12.36 -8.08
CA PRO A 117 5.08 11.17 -7.26
C PRO A 117 4.79 11.43 -5.78
N VAL A 118 4.09 10.50 -5.12
CA VAL A 118 3.75 10.57 -3.69
C VAL A 118 4.39 9.38 -2.99
N PHE A 119 5.18 9.65 -1.96
CA PHE A 119 5.78 8.62 -1.12
C PHE A 119 4.78 8.09 -0.07
N PHE A 120 4.77 6.78 0.13
CA PHE A 120 3.93 6.11 1.12
C PHE A 120 4.66 5.94 2.46
N PHE A 121 4.60 6.98 3.31
CA PHE A 121 5.29 7.04 4.61
C PHE A 121 4.50 6.57 5.87
N PRO A 122 3.45 5.72 5.82
CA PRO A 122 2.66 5.45 7.03
C PRO A 122 3.20 4.34 7.93
N ALA A 123 4.29 3.65 7.57
CA ALA A 123 4.78 2.46 8.29
C ALA A 123 4.96 2.64 9.81
N ARG A 124 5.18 3.87 10.27
CA ARG A 124 5.35 4.21 11.70
C ARG A 124 4.06 4.52 12.45
N PHE A 125 2.92 4.61 11.76
CA PHE A 125 1.63 4.98 12.34
C PHE A 125 0.69 3.79 12.49
N ASP A 126 1.20 2.56 12.32
CA ASP A 126 0.41 1.35 12.45
C ASP A 126 1.24 0.17 12.96
N ILE A 127 0.57 -0.97 13.18
CA ILE A 127 1.20 -2.22 13.54
C ILE A 127 2.01 -2.78 12.37
N HIS A 128 3.15 -3.40 12.68
CA HIS A 128 4.11 -3.80 11.66
C HIS A 128 3.57 -4.83 10.65
N GLU A 129 2.62 -5.67 11.06
CA GLU A 129 1.99 -6.72 10.25
C GLU A 129 1.06 -6.16 9.16
N ALA A 130 0.56 -4.93 9.33
CA ALA A 130 -0.32 -4.31 8.35
C ALA A 130 0.42 -3.86 7.07
N GLN A 131 1.74 -3.69 7.14
CA GLN A 131 2.53 -3.01 6.12
C GLN A 131 2.40 -3.63 4.73
N ALA A 132 2.49 -4.96 4.60
CA ALA A 132 2.41 -5.62 3.30
C ALA A 132 1.07 -5.37 2.60
N GLY A 133 -0.01 -5.45 3.37
CA GLY A 133 -1.36 -5.18 2.88
C GLY A 133 -1.59 -3.71 2.53
N ASP A 134 -1.05 -2.80 3.33
CA ASP A 134 -1.17 -1.36 3.12
C ASP A 134 -0.36 -0.89 1.91
N GLY A 135 0.87 -1.40 1.75
CA GLY A 135 1.71 -1.12 0.60
C GLY A 135 1.13 -1.67 -0.70
N TYR A 136 0.49 -2.85 -0.66
CA TYR A 136 -0.29 -3.35 -1.77
C TYR A 136 -1.49 -2.45 -2.10
N ALA A 137 -2.24 -1.96 -1.11
CA ALA A 137 -3.35 -1.02 -1.36
C ALA A 137 -2.87 0.29 -2.00
N TYR A 138 -1.71 0.80 -1.57
CA TYR A 138 -1.04 1.94 -2.19
C TYR A 138 -0.67 1.67 -3.66
N LYS A 139 -0.09 0.51 -3.96
CA LYS A 139 0.20 0.08 -5.35
C LYS A 139 -1.06 0.11 -6.21
N ILE A 140 -2.15 -0.49 -5.74
CA ILE A 140 -3.43 -0.55 -6.46
C ILE A 140 -3.96 0.85 -6.79
N ALA A 141 -3.85 1.81 -5.85
CA ALA A 141 -4.23 3.19 -6.11
C ALA A 141 -3.38 3.86 -7.19
N VAL A 142 -2.06 3.65 -7.17
CA VAL A 142 -1.13 4.18 -8.18
C VAL A 142 -1.44 3.58 -9.56
N GLU A 143 -1.67 2.26 -9.63
CA GLU A 143 -2.03 1.57 -10.87
C GLU A 143 -3.36 2.07 -11.42
N ARG A 144 -4.36 2.27 -10.55
CA ARG A 144 -5.64 2.82 -10.98
C ARG A 144 -5.52 4.26 -11.47
N TYR A 145 -4.75 5.08 -10.76
CA TYR A 145 -4.47 6.46 -11.19
C TYR A 145 -3.77 6.50 -12.55
N ASN A 146 -2.76 5.66 -12.75
CA ASN A 146 -2.06 5.53 -14.03
C ASN A 146 -3.03 5.16 -15.17
N TYR A 147 -3.94 4.22 -14.91
CA TYR A 147 -4.97 3.81 -15.87
C TYR A 147 -5.92 4.96 -16.21
N ASP A 148 -6.45 5.67 -15.20
CA ASP A 148 -7.41 6.76 -15.39
C ASP A 148 -6.84 7.95 -16.16
N TYR A 149 -5.56 8.29 -15.91
CA TYR A 149 -4.95 9.52 -16.42
C TYR A 149 -3.92 9.26 -17.54
N GLY A 150 -3.71 8.01 -17.96
CA GLY A 150 -2.75 7.66 -19.02
C GLY A 150 -1.29 7.98 -18.67
N VAL A 151 -0.94 7.96 -17.38
CA VAL A 151 0.42 8.27 -16.88
C VAL A 151 1.13 7.01 -16.39
N LYS A 152 2.44 7.12 -16.12
CA LYS A 152 3.28 6.00 -15.65
C LYS A 152 4.03 6.38 -14.37
N LEU A 153 3.29 6.63 -13.29
CA LEU A 153 3.88 6.81 -11.98
C LEU A 153 4.40 5.49 -11.44
N LYS A 154 5.62 5.53 -10.91
CA LYS A 154 6.18 4.42 -10.16
C LYS A 154 5.74 4.54 -8.70
N PRO A 155 5.25 3.45 -8.10
CA PRO A 155 5.00 3.43 -6.67
C PRO A 155 6.30 3.67 -5.87
N LEU A 156 6.17 4.34 -4.72
CA LEU A 156 7.25 4.75 -3.82
C LEU A 156 6.89 4.40 -2.37
N ILE A 157 7.34 3.24 -1.90
CA ILE A 157 7.18 2.77 -0.51
C ILE A 157 8.46 3.04 0.31
N THR A 158 8.40 2.97 1.63
CA THR A 158 9.53 3.27 2.53
C THR A 158 10.19 2.09 3.18
N THR A 159 9.47 0.99 3.32
CA THR A 159 9.99 -0.23 3.94
C THR A 159 9.88 -1.37 2.95
N GLU A 160 10.77 -2.35 3.05
CA GLU A 160 10.64 -3.58 2.25
C GLU A 160 9.36 -4.34 2.63
N ALA A 161 8.94 -4.26 3.90
CA ALA A 161 7.70 -4.86 4.38
C ALA A 161 6.44 -4.36 3.64
N GLN A 162 6.39 -3.09 3.23
CA GLN A 162 5.31 -2.57 2.36
C GLN A 162 5.34 -3.17 0.94
N GLY A 163 6.48 -3.71 0.54
CA GLY A 163 6.77 -4.31 -0.76
C GLY A 163 6.58 -5.82 -0.82
N ASP A 164 6.40 -6.49 0.31
CA ASP A 164 6.50 -7.95 0.44
C ASP A 164 5.65 -8.74 -0.56
N TRP A 165 4.42 -8.28 -0.85
CA TRP A 165 3.51 -8.99 -1.75
C TRP A 165 3.80 -8.83 -3.25
N TRP A 166 4.69 -7.92 -3.63
CA TRP A 166 4.89 -7.47 -5.01
C TRP A 166 6.35 -7.14 -5.35
N GLY A 167 7.27 -7.44 -4.44
CA GLY A 167 8.72 -7.40 -4.66
C GLY A 167 9.33 -6.00 -4.79
N MET A 168 8.65 -4.95 -4.31
CA MET A 168 9.18 -3.60 -4.34
C MET A 168 10.12 -3.34 -3.16
N LYS A 169 11.23 -2.62 -3.39
CA LYS A 169 12.12 -2.18 -2.31
C LYS A 169 11.70 -0.81 -1.76
N GLY A 170 11.89 -0.63 -0.46
CA GLY A 170 11.74 0.66 0.21
C GLY A 170 12.71 1.70 -0.33
N ALA A 171 12.25 2.94 -0.41
CA ALA A 171 13.05 4.12 -0.70
C ALA A 171 12.85 5.15 0.43
N GLY A 172 13.92 5.85 0.77
CA GLY A 172 13.91 6.84 1.86
C GLY A 172 14.81 8.03 1.56
N THR A 173 14.83 8.94 2.52
CA THR A 173 15.69 10.12 2.55
C THR A 173 16.58 10.07 3.79
N THR A 174 17.39 11.10 4.01
CA THR A 174 18.06 11.28 5.32
C THR A 174 17.05 11.61 6.42
N SER A 175 17.38 11.24 7.65
CA SER A 175 16.59 11.50 8.86
C SER A 175 17.21 12.62 9.70
N HIS A 176 16.43 13.22 10.61
CA HIS A 176 16.98 14.19 11.56
C HIS A 176 18.07 13.58 12.44
N SER A 177 17.91 12.32 12.88
CA SER A 177 18.92 11.64 13.67
C SER A 177 20.27 11.58 12.97
N PHE A 178 20.28 11.35 11.65
CA PHE A 178 21.50 11.37 10.86
C PHE A 178 22.16 12.75 10.86
N VAL A 179 21.41 13.81 10.54
CA VAL A 179 21.94 15.19 10.51
C VAL A 179 22.42 15.64 11.90
N LEU A 180 21.74 15.22 12.97
CA LEU A 180 22.13 15.51 14.36
C LEU A 180 23.47 14.86 14.74
N CYS A 181 23.81 13.68 14.21
CA CYS A 181 25.14 13.07 14.41
C CYS A 181 26.27 13.91 13.79
N PHE A 182 25.97 14.76 12.81
CA PHE A 182 26.90 15.73 12.22
C PHE A 182 26.82 17.11 12.90
N LEU A 183 26.37 17.15 14.16
CA LEU A 183 26.23 18.38 14.93
C LEU A 183 25.39 19.44 14.19
N ARG A 184 24.35 18.97 13.49
CA ARG A 184 23.44 19.77 12.66
C ARG A 184 24.07 20.36 11.39
N ASP A 185 25.22 19.88 10.94
CA ASP A 185 25.76 20.26 9.63
C ASP A 185 25.14 19.41 8.51
N THR A 186 24.03 19.92 7.93
CA THR A 186 23.34 19.29 6.81
C THR A 186 24.26 19.07 5.61
N ALA A 187 25.14 20.02 5.30
CA ALA A 187 26.01 19.94 4.13
C ALA A 187 27.05 18.83 4.29
N GLU A 188 27.73 18.75 5.43
CA GLU A 188 28.71 17.69 5.67
C GLU A 188 28.04 16.32 5.75
N SER A 189 26.86 16.22 6.38
CA SER A 189 26.11 14.97 6.44
C SER A 189 25.81 14.43 5.04
N MET A 190 25.42 15.30 4.10
CA MET A 190 25.13 14.91 2.71
C MET A 190 26.39 14.61 1.91
N MET A 191 27.52 15.28 2.18
CA MET A 191 28.82 14.92 1.57
C MET A 191 29.27 13.52 1.98
N VAL A 192 29.05 13.14 3.24
CA VAL A 192 29.34 11.77 3.72
C VAL A 192 28.33 10.77 3.14
N PHE A 193 27.05 11.11 3.11
CA PHE A 193 26.01 10.27 2.49
C PHE A 193 26.33 9.95 1.03
N ALA A 194 26.70 10.96 0.24
CA ALA A 194 27.07 10.80 -1.16
C ALA A 194 28.29 9.89 -1.36
N ARG A 195 29.29 9.99 -0.47
CA ARG A 195 30.53 9.20 -0.53
C ARG A 195 30.31 7.71 -0.21
N VAL A 196 29.44 7.42 0.75
CA VAL A 196 29.26 6.08 1.30
C VAL A 196 28.22 5.27 0.54
N LEU A 197 27.13 5.90 0.10
CA LEU A 197 26.00 5.18 -0.51
C LEU A 197 26.12 5.06 -2.03
N PRO A 198 25.54 4.01 -2.63
CA PRO A 198 25.64 3.77 -4.07
C PRO A 198 24.77 4.74 -4.87
N LEU A 199 25.10 4.94 -6.16
CA LEU A 199 24.51 5.98 -7.04
C LEU A 199 22.99 5.90 -7.18
N GLU A 200 22.44 4.70 -7.07
CA GLU A 200 21.02 4.43 -7.26
C GLU A 200 20.16 5.01 -6.13
N VAL A 201 20.76 5.28 -4.96
CA VAL A 201 20.07 5.91 -3.82
C VAL A 201 20.00 7.41 -4.06
N LYS A 202 18.79 7.98 -4.10
CA LYS A 202 18.64 9.43 -4.32
C LYS A 202 19.22 10.24 -3.15
N ARG A 203 19.95 11.30 -3.47
CA ARG A 203 20.46 12.28 -2.49
C ARG A 203 19.38 13.34 -2.26
N ILE A 204 18.56 13.13 -1.23
CA ILE A 204 17.52 14.08 -0.81
C ILE A 204 17.89 14.57 0.58
N ALA A 205 18.25 15.86 0.67
CA ALA A 205 18.69 16.48 1.92
C ALA A 205 17.49 16.88 2.80
N LEU A 206 17.58 16.58 4.09
CA LEU A 206 16.63 17.02 5.11
C LEU A 206 17.12 18.34 5.73
N VAL A 207 16.55 19.45 5.27
CA VAL A 207 17.07 20.82 5.48
C VAL A 207 16.42 21.60 6.63
N ASP A 208 15.47 20.99 7.33
CA ASP A 208 14.68 21.63 8.39
C ASP A 208 15.23 21.37 9.80
N THR A 209 16.35 20.66 9.94
CA THR A 209 16.97 20.35 11.24
C THR A 209 17.34 21.60 12.03
N ASN A 210 17.75 22.68 11.37
CA ASN A 210 18.10 23.96 12.00
C ASN A 210 16.98 25.01 11.98
N ASN A 211 15.81 24.69 11.42
CA ASN A 211 14.75 25.65 11.09
C ASN A 211 15.18 26.81 10.14
N ASP A 212 16.36 26.70 9.50
CA ASP A 212 16.78 27.58 8.39
C ASP A 212 16.82 26.78 7.09
N ASN A 213 15.63 26.48 6.57
CA ASN A 213 15.47 25.62 5.40
C ASN A 213 16.18 26.19 4.16
N ILE A 214 16.19 27.53 4.01
CA ILE A 214 16.81 28.20 2.87
C ILE A 214 18.33 28.16 3.00
N GLY A 215 18.87 28.53 4.16
CA GLY A 215 20.30 28.52 4.42
C GLY A 215 20.90 27.12 4.28
N ASP A 216 20.29 26.12 4.91
CA ASP A 216 20.75 24.74 4.83
C ASP A 216 20.66 24.17 3.41
N SER A 217 19.61 24.53 2.66
CA SER A 217 19.48 24.15 1.24
C SER A 217 20.61 24.73 0.39
N LEU A 218 20.85 26.04 0.50
CA LEU A 218 21.88 26.73 -0.30
C LEU A 218 23.29 26.28 0.10
N LYS A 219 23.57 26.15 1.40
CA LYS A 219 24.86 25.66 1.91
C LYS A 219 25.16 24.25 1.38
N THR A 220 24.18 23.35 1.47
CA THR A 220 24.32 21.96 0.99
C THR A 220 24.51 21.92 -0.52
N ALA A 221 23.67 22.61 -1.29
CA ALA A 221 23.77 22.65 -2.76
C ALA A 221 25.13 23.20 -3.22
N LYS A 222 25.59 24.31 -2.62
CA LYS A 222 26.89 24.91 -2.94
C LYS A 222 28.04 23.95 -2.64
N ARG A 223 28.03 23.31 -1.47
CA ARG A 223 29.09 22.39 -1.06
C ARG A 223 29.19 21.16 -1.98
N MET A 224 28.05 20.56 -2.31
CA MET A 224 27.98 19.42 -3.21
C MET A 224 28.40 19.81 -4.64
N PHE A 225 27.94 20.96 -5.14
CA PHE A 225 28.31 21.44 -6.48
C PHE A 225 29.81 21.75 -6.62
N GLN A 226 30.42 22.37 -5.61
CA GLN A 226 31.86 22.60 -5.59
C GLN A 226 32.63 21.28 -5.69
N LYS A 227 32.22 20.25 -4.92
CA LYS A 227 32.87 18.94 -4.99
C LYS A 227 32.69 18.27 -6.35
N TYR A 228 31.49 18.35 -6.91
CA TYR A 228 31.18 17.87 -8.25
C TYR A 228 32.11 18.50 -9.30
N ALA A 229 32.21 19.84 -9.30
CA ALA A 229 33.04 20.58 -10.25
C ALA A 229 34.52 20.19 -10.13
N GLU A 230 35.06 20.13 -8.91
CA GLU A 230 36.43 19.68 -8.65
C GLU A 230 36.70 18.27 -9.21
N LEU A 231 35.75 17.34 -9.06
CA LEU A 231 35.90 15.97 -9.55
C LEU A 231 35.80 15.90 -11.08
N LYS A 232 34.93 16.68 -11.70
CA LYS A 232 34.81 16.81 -13.16
C LYS A 232 36.08 17.41 -13.77
N GLU A 233 36.65 18.45 -13.18
CA GLU A 233 37.91 19.06 -13.65
C GLU A 233 39.09 18.08 -13.59
N ARG A 234 39.08 17.16 -12.62
CA ARG A 234 40.08 16.09 -12.48
C ARG A 234 39.81 14.86 -13.35
N GLY A 235 38.73 14.86 -14.14
CA GLY A 235 38.32 13.74 -14.98
C GLY A 235 37.82 12.52 -14.20
N ASN A 236 37.46 12.68 -12.92
CA ASN A 236 36.92 11.59 -12.10
C ASN A 236 35.39 11.54 -12.17
N ASP A 237 34.89 11.21 -13.36
CA ASP A 237 33.46 11.14 -13.66
C ASP A 237 32.69 10.13 -12.79
N PRO A 238 33.22 8.93 -12.47
CA PRO A 238 32.51 7.98 -11.62
C PRO A 238 32.24 8.52 -10.21
N GLU A 239 33.20 9.23 -9.62
CA GLU A 239 33.03 9.83 -8.29
C GLU A 239 32.18 11.11 -8.36
N ALA A 240 32.28 11.88 -9.45
CA ALA A 240 31.46 13.07 -9.65
C ALA A 240 29.96 12.73 -9.77
N GLN A 241 29.61 11.53 -10.23
CA GLN A 241 28.21 11.11 -10.31
C GLN A 241 27.56 10.85 -8.93
N LYS A 242 28.36 10.67 -7.87
CA LYS A 242 27.88 10.35 -6.51
C LYS A 242 27.31 11.54 -5.76
#